data_AF-A0A9Q9ZAC4-F1
#
_entry.id   AF-A0A9Q9ZAC4-F1
#
_cell.length_a   1.000
_cell.length_b   1.000
_cell.length_c   1.000
_cell.angle_alpha   90.00
_cell.angle_beta   90.00
_cell.angle_gamma   90.00
#
_symmetry.space_group_name_H-M   'P 1'
#
loop_
_entity.id
_entity.type
_entity.pdbx_description
1 polymer ?
#
loop_
_entity_poly.entity_id
_entity_poly.type
_entity_poly.pdbx_seq_one_letter_code
_entity_poly.pdbx_strand_id
1 'polypeptide(L)'
;MSELYCSCAYALIFTMRKFTTSAFVLLTCMMLLSITEDISARPPIQQLRCQCVKTYSGKPINPKLIQKVQMISAGPQCRNVEIIATLKNGLTCLNPTDEWVKNILEA
;
A
#
# COMPACT_ATOMS: atom_id res chain seq x y z
N MET A 1 -44.24 33.53 39.10
CA MET A 1 -43.32 34.27 38.20
C MET A 1 -41.98 33.53 38.02
N SER A 2 -41.51 32.78 39.02
CA SER A 2 -40.29 31.96 39.01
C SER A 2 -40.35 30.66 38.18
N GLU A 3 -41.50 29.97 38.17
CA GLU A 3 -41.72 28.69 37.45
C GLU A 3 -41.62 28.83 35.92
N LEU A 4 -42.14 29.93 35.37
CA LEU A 4 -42.14 30.22 33.94
C LEU A 4 -40.72 30.57 33.43
N TYR A 5 -39.92 31.26 34.25
CA TYR A 5 -38.53 31.61 33.93
C TYR A 5 -37.62 30.38 33.93
N CYS A 6 -37.84 29.42 34.84
CA CYS A 6 -37.12 28.16 34.90
C CYS A 6 -37.42 27.26 33.68
N SER A 7 -38.68 27.19 33.25
CA SER A 7 -39.09 26.42 32.05
C SER A 7 -38.58 27.04 30.75
N CYS A 8 -38.63 28.38 30.61
CA CYS A 8 -38.04 29.06 29.46
C CYS A 8 -36.51 28.94 29.46
N ALA A 9 -35.84 29.05 30.60
CA ALA A 9 -34.39 28.84 30.69
C ALA A 9 -34.00 27.38 30.36
N TYR A 10 -34.76 26.39 30.83
CA TYR A 10 -34.53 24.98 30.47
C TYR A 10 -34.82 24.69 28.99
N ALA A 11 -35.89 25.26 28.44
CA ALA A 11 -36.22 25.15 27.02
C ALA A 11 -35.17 25.86 26.15
N LEU A 12 -34.65 27.02 26.57
CA LEU A 12 -33.56 27.72 25.90
C LEU A 12 -32.24 26.95 26.03
N ILE A 13 -31.88 26.43 27.20
CA ILE A 13 -30.68 25.59 27.38
C ILE A 13 -30.81 24.29 26.58
N PHE A 14 -31.98 23.68 26.51
CA PHE A 14 -32.24 22.45 25.78
C PHE A 14 -32.29 22.67 24.26
N THR A 15 -32.87 23.79 23.80
CA THR A 15 -32.85 24.18 22.38
C THR A 15 -31.45 24.61 21.95
N MET A 16 -30.74 25.42 22.74
CA MET A 16 -29.35 25.77 22.51
C MET A 16 -28.48 24.51 22.52
N ARG A 17 -28.61 23.59 23.49
CA ARG A 17 -27.90 22.29 23.53
C ARG A 17 -28.23 21.41 22.32
N LYS A 18 -29.48 21.37 21.86
CA LYS A 18 -29.90 20.66 20.64
C LYS A 18 -29.32 21.29 19.37
N PHE A 19 -29.24 22.61 19.31
CA PHE A 19 -28.57 23.34 18.24
C PHE A 19 -27.06 23.13 18.28
N THR A 20 -26.45 23.11 19.47
CA THR A 20 -25.01 22.86 19.67
C THR A 20 -24.65 21.42 19.35
N THR A 21 -25.47 20.42 19.72
CA THR A 21 -25.25 19.01 19.34
C THR A 21 -25.50 18.78 17.85
N SER A 22 -26.52 19.39 17.25
CA SER A 22 -26.75 19.33 15.80
C SER A 22 -25.57 19.94 15.02
N ALA A 23 -25.08 21.11 15.45
CA ALA A 23 -23.90 21.74 14.86
C ALA A 23 -22.63 20.90 15.06
N PHE A 24 -22.41 20.32 16.25
CA PHE A 24 -21.29 19.42 16.51
C PHE A 24 -21.35 18.15 15.66
N VAL A 25 -22.54 17.54 15.50
CA VAL A 25 -22.73 16.33 14.66
C VAL A 25 -22.53 16.65 13.18
N LEU A 26 -22.97 17.82 12.71
CA LEU A 26 -22.72 18.28 11.34
C LEU A 26 -21.22 18.57 11.11
N LEU A 27 -20.54 19.21 12.06
CA LEU A 27 -19.11 19.48 12.01
C LEU A 27 -18.27 18.19 12.05
N THR A 28 -18.64 17.23 12.89
CA THR A 28 -17.96 15.93 12.95
C THR A 28 -18.23 15.09 11.69
N CYS A 29 -19.44 15.12 11.15
CA CYS A 29 -19.80 14.43 9.91
C CYS A 29 -19.03 14.98 8.70
N MET A 30 -18.88 16.31 8.58
CA MET A 30 -18.04 16.93 7.55
C MET A 30 -16.56 16.56 7.68
N MET A 31 -16.03 16.43 8.91
CA MET A 31 -14.66 15.98 9.14
C MET A 31 -14.48 14.51 8.71
N LEU A 32 -15.43 13.63 9.03
CA LEU A 32 -15.42 12.21 8.65
C LEU A 32 -15.47 11.99 7.13
N LEU A 33 -16.20 12.84 6.39
CA LEU A 33 -16.29 12.81 4.93
C LEU A 33 -15.04 13.34 4.21
N SER A 34 -14.12 13.99 4.94
CA SER A 34 -12.84 14.45 4.39
C SER A 34 -11.76 13.36 4.41
N ILE A 35 -12.02 12.22 5.08
CA ILE A 35 -11.13 11.07 5.16
C ILE A 35 -11.56 10.01 4.13
N THR A 36 -11.65 10.41 2.87
CA THR A 36 -11.71 9.47 1.75
C THR A 36 -10.55 9.78 0.84
N GLU A 37 -9.78 8.73 0.53
CA GLU A 37 -8.57 8.73 -0.32
C GLU A 37 -7.31 9.20 0.43
N ASP A 38 -6.24 8.42 0.63
CA ASP A 38 -5.87 7.10 0.17
C ASP A 38 -4.96 6.50 1.26
N ILE A 39 -5.18 5.25 1.68
CA ILE A 39 -4.03 4.43 2.11
C ILE A 39 -3.30 4.05 0.82
N SER A 40 -2.71 5.04 0.17
CA SER A 40 -1.58 4.79 -0.70
C SER A 40 -0.47 4.50 0.28
N ALA A 41 -0.36 3.23 0.67
CA ALA A 41 0.92 2.64 0.96
C ALA A 41 1.77 2.94 -0.28
N ARG A 42 2.39 4.12 -0.33
CA ARG A 42 3.40 4.45 -1.33
C ARG A 42 4.46 3.39 -1.11
N PRO A 43 4.60 2.40 -2.01
CA PRO A 43 5.78 1.58 -1.96
C PRO A 43 6.95 2.55 -2.14
N PRO A 44 8.10 2.30 -1.48
CA PRO A 44 9.26 3.17 -1.57
C PRO A 44 9.58 3.37 -3.05
N ILE A 45 9.34 4.58 -3.59
CA ILE A 45 9.43 5.01 -5.00
C ILE A 45 9.92 3.84 -5.86
N GLN A 46 9.03 2.89 -6.16
CA GLN A 46 9.51 1.62 -6.68
C GLN A 46 9.80 1.90 -8.13
N GLN A 47 11.11 2.01 -8.38
CA GLN A 47 11.79 2.20 -9.64
C GLN A 47 10.86 1.77 -10.78
N LEU A 48 10.58 2.72 -11.68
CA LEU A 48 9.67 2.61 -12.82
C LEU A 48 9.31 1.14 -13.13
N ARG A 49 8.02 0.77 -13.02
CA ARG A 49 7.35 -0.46 -13.52
C ARG A 49 8.24 -1.72 -13.76
N CYS A 50 9.12 -2.07 -12.82
CA CYS A 50 9.91 -3.29 -12.88
C CYS A 50 8.98 -4.52 -12.78
N GLN A 51 9.30 -5.60 -13.48
CA GLN A 51 8.48 -6.83 -13.42
C GLN A 51 8.63 -7.53 -12.07
N CYS A 52 9.81 -7.40 -11.46
CA CYS A 52 10.15 -7.98 -10.17
C CYS A 52 9.95 -6.98 -9.04
N VAL A 53 8.92 -7.21 -8.24
CA VAL A 53 8.68 -6.44 -7.00
C VAL A 53 9.58 -6.95 -5.87
N LYS A 54 9.89 -8.25 -5.86
CA LYS A 54 10.77 -8.90 -4.88
C LYS A 54 11.64 -9.95 -5.56
N THR A 55 12.89 -10.02 -5.15
CA THR A 55 13.82 -11.08 -5.54
C THR A 55 13.75 -12.25 -4.57
N TYR A 56 14.05 -13.44 -5.06
CA TYR A 56 14.19 -14.64 -4.25
C TYR A 56 15.44 -14.53 -3.38
N SER A 57 15.28 -14.63 -2.06
CA SER A 57 16.37 -14.57 -1.08
C SER A 57 16.55 -15.89 -0.32
N GLY A 58 16.09 -17.00 -0.89
CA GLY A 58 16.18 -18.33 -0.27
C GLY A 58 17.46 -19.09 -0.61
N LYS A 59 17.45 -20.41 -0.39
CA LYS A 59 18.58 -21.29 -0.71
C LYS A 59 18.78 -21.38 -2.24
N PRO A 60 20.02 -21.59 -2.73
CA PRO A 60 20.29 -21.73 -4.16
C PRO A 60 19.37 -22.75 -4.84
N ILE A 61 18.78 -22.35 -5.96
CA ILE A 61 17.84 -23.17 -6.71
C ILE A 61 18.64 -24.14 -7.59
N ASN A 62 18.26 -25.42 -7.57
CA ASN A 62 18.89 -26.40 -8.44
C ASN A 62 18.57 -26.08 -9.93
N PRO A 63 19.57 -25.93 -10.81
CA PRO A 63 19.36 -25.60 -12.22
C PRO A 63 18.41 -26.56 -12.94
N LYS A 64 18.36 -27.84 -12.53
CA LYS A 64 17.47 -28.86 -13.11
C LYS A 64 15.98 -28.56 -12.92
N LEU A 65 15.62 -27.68 -12.00
CA LEU A 65 14.23 -27.26 -11.75
C LEU A 65 13.81 -26.05 -12.58
N ILE A 66 14.78 -25.36 -13.17
CA ILE A 66 14.59 -24.17 -13.98
C ILE A 66 14.31 -24.63 -15.41
N GLN A 67 13.17 -24.20 -15.95
CA GLN A 67 12.77 -24.50 -17.32
C GLN A 67 13.21 -23.41 -18.29
N LYS A 68 13.19 -22.16 -17.83
CA LYS A 68 13.55 -20.99 -18.64
C LYS A 68 14.15 -19.90 -17.75
N VAL A 69 15.17 -19.23 -18.25
CA VAL A 69 15.71 -18.01 -17.63
C VAL A 69 15.59 -16.88 -18.64
N GLN A 70 15.16 -15.71 -18.18
CA GLN A 70 15.05 -14.49 -18.96
C GLN A 70 15.83 -13.39 -18.25
N MET A 71 16.79 -12.80 -18.95
CA MET A 71 17.55 -11.66 -18.46
C MET A 71 17.00 -10.39 -19.11
N ILE A 72 16.55 -9.44 -18.29
CA ILE A 72 16.02 -8.15 -18.72
C ILE A 72 17.03 -7.09 -18.27
N SER A 73 17.66 -6.43 -19.23
CA SER A 73 18.58 -5.34 -18.96
C SER A 73 17.85 -4.08 -18.46
N ALA A 74 18.57 -3.23 -17.73
CA ALA A 74 18.08 -1.91 -17.37
C ALA A 74 17.64 -1.12 -18.61
N GLY A 75 16.48 -0.49 -18.53
CA GLY A 75 15.85 0.28 -19.60
C GLY A 75 15.09 1.50 -19.10
N PRO A 76 14.39 2.21 -20.01
CA PRO A 76 13.63 3.40 -19.66
C PRO A 76 12.46 3.09 -18.71
N GLN A 77 11.92 1.87 -18.81
CA GLN A 77 10.81 1.41 -17.98
C GLN A 77 11.24 0.85 -16.63
N CYS A 78 12.49 0.39 -16.44
CA CYS A 78 13.01 -0.13 -15.17
C CYS A 78 14.54 0.01 -15.18
N ARG A 79 15.13 0.69 -14.18
CA ARG A 79 16.58 0.97 -14.16
C ARG A 79 17.45 -0.17 -13.64
N ASN A 80 16.83 -1.22 -13.11
CA ASN A 80 17.56 -2.38 -12.61
C ASN A 80 17.64 -3.46 -13.68
N VAL A 81 18.67 -4.28 -13.60
CA VAL A 81 18.72 -5.55 -14.32
C VAL A 81 17.85 -6.55 -13.56
N GLU A 82 16.95 -7.23 -14.27
CA GLU A 82 16.07 -8.24 -13.71
C GLU A 82 16.39 -9.60 -14.32
N ILE A 83 16.42 -10.65 -13.50
CA ILE A 83 16.56 -12.03 -13.98
C ILE A 83 15.32 -12.78 -13.53
N ILE A 84 14.56 -13.31 -14.48
CA ILE A 84 13.32 -14.02 -14.23
C ILE A 84 13.52 -15.48 -14.60
N ALA A 85 13.37 -16.37 -13.61
CA ALA A 85 13.41 -17.81 -13.81
C ALA A 85 11.99 -18.39 -13.76
N THR A 86 11.66 -19.20 -14.76
CA THR A 86 10.46 -20.05 -14.77
C THR A 86 10.85 -21.42 -14.25
N LEU A 87 10.37 -21.77 -13.07
CA LEU A 87 10.51 -23.09 -12.47
C LEU A 87 9.27 -23.94 -12.74
N LYS A 88 9.38 -25.25 -12.49
CA LYS A 88 8.20 -26.15 -12.40
C LYS A 88 7.13 -25.67 -11.42
N ASN A 89 7.54 -24.95 -10.38
CA ASN A 89 6.63 -24.52 -9.31
C ASN A 89 6.10 -23.09 -9.51
N GLY A 90 6.46 -22.43 -10.62
CA GLY A 90 6.04 -21.06 -10.92
C GLY A 90 7.20 -20.16 -11.34
N LEU A 91 6.89 -18.87 -11.50
CA LEU A 91 7.83 -17.85 -11.94
C LEU A 91 8.43 -17.13 -10.72
N THR A 92 9.75 -16.94 -10.71
CA THR A 92 10.46 -16.28 -9.62
C THR A 92 11.52 -15.33 -10.16
N CYS A 93 11.75 -14.24 -9.44
CA CYS A 93 12.79 -13.28 -9.76
C CYS A 93 14.07 -13.61 -8.99
N LEU A 94 15.20 -13.64 -9.68
CA LEU A 94 16.52 -13.92 -9.13
C LEU A 94 17.29 -12.62 -8.95
N ASN A 95 18.14 -12.58 -7.92
CA ASN A 95 18.99 -11.42 -7.66
C ASN A 95 20.27 -11.52 -8.53
N PRO A 96 20.55 -10.56 -9.43
CA PRO A 96 21.76 -10.57 -10.25
C PRO A 96 23.07 -10.42 -9.44
N THR A 97 22.97 -10.00 -8.19
CA THR A 97 24.12 -9.85 -7.29
C THR A 97 24.59 -11.20 -6.74
N ASP A 98 23.72 -12.20 -6.69
CA ASP A 98 24.01 -13.49 -6.09
C ASP A 98 24.93 -14.33 -7.00
N GLU A 99 25.97 -14.91 -6.43
CA GLU A 99 26.97 -15.70 -7.16
C GLU A 99 26.37 -16.95 -7.82
N TRP A 100 25.47 -17.66 -7.13
CA TRP A 100 24.81 -18.84 -7.66
C TRP A 100 23.91 -18.53 -8.88
N VAL A 101 23.38 -17.31 -8.98
CA VAL A 101 22.58 -16.85 -10.13
C VAL A 101 23.48 -16.64 -11.34
N LYS A 102 24.68 -16.09 -11.15
CA LYS A 102 25.68 -15.94 -12.21
C LYS A 102 26.10 -17.30 -12.77
N ASN A 103 26.36 -18.27 -11.89
CA ASN A 103 26.70 -19.63 -12.29
C ASN A 103 25.60 -20.31 -13.14
N ILE A 104 24.32 -19.99 -12.92
CA ILE A 104 23.22 -20.52 -13.74
C ILE A 104 23.18 -19.88 -15.13
N LEU A 105 23.59 -18.62 -15.24
CA LEU A 105 23.64 -17.92 -16.53
C LEU A 105 24.86 -18.34 -17.37
N GLU A 106 25.92 -18.82 -16.73
CA GLU A 106 27.16 -19.26 -17.37
C GLU A 106 27.24 -20.79 -17.62
N ALA A 107 26.30 -21.57 -17.08
CA ALA A 107 26.24 -23.04 -17.21
C ALA A 107 25.59 -23.51 -18.52
#